data_AF-A0A447R3D5-F1
#
_entry.id   AF-A0A447R3D5-F1
#
_cell.length_a   1.000
_cell.length_b   1.000
_cell.length_c   1.000
_cell.angle_alpha   90.00
_cell.angle_beta   90.00
_cell.angle_gamma   90.00
#
_symmetry.space_group_name_H-M   'P 1'
#
loop_
_entity.id
_entity.type
_entity.pdbx_description
1 polymer ?
#
loop_
_entity_poly.entity_id
_entity_poly.type
_entity_poly.pdbx_seq_one_letter_code
_entity_poly.pdbx_strand_id
1 'polypeptide(L)'
;MDDLKGGTLNITAIITEAFLAGTDPTHPGYWGKLHDYDQRICESADLALALWLCRETVWERLTSAQQQQITCWFNQVNGLQTVDNNWHLFPLTVQFVMRALNGSGGC
;
A
#
# COMPACT_ATOMS: atom_id res chain seq x y z
N MET A 1 14.99 -6.56 13.88
CA MET A 1 16.28 -6.13 13.30
C MET A 1 17.38 -7.17 13.57
N ASP A 2 17.04 -8.46 13.55
CA ASP A 2 17.98 -9.59 13.50
C ASP A 2 18.04 -10.22 12.08
N ASP A 3 17.18 -9.72 11.21
CA ASP A 3 16.85 -10.11 9.84
C ASP A 3 17.85 -9.58 8.79
N LEU A 4 18.78 -8.69 9.18
CA LEU A 4 19.86 -8.17 8.32
C LEU A 4 21.20 -8.91 8.51
N LYS A 5 21.26 -9.92 9.38
CA LYS A 5 22.46 -10.75 9.60
C LYS A 5 22.47 -11.92 8.62
N GLY A 6 22.98 -11.68 7.40
CA GLY A 6 23.38 -12.69 6.41
C GLY A 6 22.63 -14.04 6.47
N GLY A 7 21.48 -14.10 5.80
CA GLY A 7 20.65 -15.31 5.65
C GLY A 7 19.79 -15.24 4.39
N THR A 8 19.06 -16.29 4.06
CA THR A 8 18.07 -16.24 2.96
C THR A 8 16.86 -15.45 3.44
N LEU A 9 16.64 -14.26 2.90
CA LEU A 9 15.43 -13.48 3.17
C LEU A 9 14.27 -13.98 2.31
N ASN A 10 13.15 -14.29 2.95
CA ASN A 10 11.88 -14.46 2.24
C ASN A 10 11.23 -13.09 2.04
N ILE A 11 11.66 -12.38 1.00
CA ILE A 11 11.19 -11.01 0.68
C ILE A 11 9.68 -10.97 0.53
N THR A 12 9.07 -11.99 -0.11
CA THR A 12 7.62 -12.08 -0.28
C THR A 12 6.89 -12.10 1.06
N ALA A 13 7.38 -12.89 2.02
CA ALA A 13 6.77 -12.97 3.35
C ALA A 13 6.91 -11.65 4.11
N ILE A 14 8.09 -11.02 4.05
CA ILE A 14 8.35 -9.73 4.70
C ILE A 14 7.43 -8.63 4.14
N ILE A 15 7.30 -8.55 2.82
CA ILE A 15 6.41 -7.57 2.18
C ILE A 15 4.95 -7.85 2.58
N THR A 16 4.52 -9.11 2.51
CA THR A 16 3.16 -9.51 2.91
C THR A 16 2.84 -9.07 4.34
N GLU A 17 3.73 -9.40 5.29
CA GLU A 17 3.56 -9.03 6.69
C GLU A 17 3.54 -7.51 6.88
N ALA A 18 4.45 -6.78 6.22
CA ALA A 18 4.51 -5.32 6.31
C ALA A 18 3.20 -4.65 5.85
N PHE A 19 2.62 -5.09 4.72
CA PHE A 19 1.36 -4.55 4.24
C PHE A 19 0.19 -4.88 5.18
N LEU A 20 0.11 -6.11 5.70
CA LEU A 20 -0.97 -6.48 6.62
C LEU A 20 -0.88 -5.73 7.95
N ALA A 21 0.32 -5.65 8.52
CA ALA A 21 0.58 -4.91 9.75
C ALA A 21 0.36 -3.40 9.58
N GLY A 22 0.76 -2.85 8.44
CA GLY A 22 0.68 -1.43 8.12
C GLY A 22 -0.73 -0.93 7.83
N THR A 23 -1.59 -1.81 7.32
CA THR A 23 -2.96 -1.45 6.91
C THR A 23 -4.04 -1.88 7.91
N ASP A 24 -3.66 -2.52 9.03
CA ASP A 24 -4.54 -2.89 10.14
C ASP A 24 -4.53 -1.80 11.24
N PRO A 25 -5.64 -1.07 11.47
CA PRO A 25 -5.73 -0.02 12.48
C PRO A 25 -5.52 -0.48 13.94
N THR A 26 -5.64 -1.78 14.19
CA THR A 26 -5.47 -2.38 15.53
C THR A 26 -4.06 -2.87 15.77
N HIS A 27 -3.25 -3.00 14.72
CA HIS A 27 -1.90 -3.49 14.82
C HIS A 27 -0.94 -2.38 15.27
N PRO A 28 0.03 -2.64 16.17
CA PRO A 28 1.01 -1.63 16.61
C PRO A 28 1.84 -1.02 15.46
N GLY A 29 1.93 -1.71 14.33
CA GLY A 29 2.62 -1.27 13.13
C GLY A 29 1.76 -0.47 12.14
N TYR A 30 0.53 -0.09 12.51
CA TYR A 30 -0.38 0.65 11.64
C TYR A 30 0.25 1.94 11.10
N TRP A 31 0.14 2.18 9.80
CA TRP A 31 0.69 3.37 9.14
C TRP A 31 -0.11 4.65 9.42
N GLY A 32 -1.24 4.53 10.13
CA GLY A 32 -2.04 5.66 10.57
C GLY A 32 -3.08 6.11 9.55
N LYS A 33 -3.91 7.06 9.98
CA LYS A 33 -4.89 7.74 9.13
C LYS A 33 -4.21 8.91 8.40
N LEU A 34 -4.42 9.01 7.10
CA LEU A 34 -3.90 10.11 6.28
C LEU A 34 -4.75 11.37 6.50
N HIS A 35 -4.12 12.53 6.30
CA HIS A 35 -4.78 13.84 6.34
C HIS A 35 -4.24 14.75 5.23
N ASP A 36 -4.78 15.96 5.10
CA ASP A 36 -4.33 16.92 4.09
C ASP A 36 -2.84 17.24 4.23
N TYR A 37 -2.16 17.40 3.08
CA TYR A 37 -0.74 17.71 2.95
C TYR A 37 0.21 16.74 3.67
N ASP A 38 -0.23 15.51 3.93
CA ASP A 38 0.56 14.49 4.60
C ASP A 38 1.61 13.88 3.67
N GLN A 39 2.86 13.76 4.16
CA GLN A 39 3.95 13.11 3.43
C GLN A 39 3.60 11.67 3.05
N ARG A 40 2.77 10.99 3.85
CA ARG A 40 2.29 9.63 3.56
C ARG A 40 1.47 9.54 2.27
N ILE A 41 0.95 10.65 1.75
CA ILE A 41 0.35 10.70 0.41
C ILE A 41 1.42 10.39 -0.66
N CYS A 42 2.60 11.01 -0.56
CA CYS A 42 3.73 10.72 -1.45
C CYS A 42 4.20 9.27 -1.28
N GLU A 43 4.45 8.85 -0.04
CA GLU A 43 4.96 7.52 0.27
C GLU A 43 3.98 6.41 -0.13
N SER A 44 2.67 6.68 -0.10
CA SER A 44 1.66 5.72 -0.56
C SER A 44 1.80 5.37 -2.05
N ALA A 45 2.28 6.29 -2.89
CA ALA A 45 2.53 5.97 -4.29
C ALA A 45 3.69 4.96 -4.44
N ASP A 46 4.76 5.11 -3.64
CA ASP A 46 5.88 4.19 -3.61
C ASP A 46 5.46 2.81 -3.10
N LEU A 47 4.65 2.77 -2.03
CA LEU A 47 4.07 1.53 -1.50
C LEU A 47 3.16 0.85 -2.52
N ALA A 48 2.29 1.59 -3.19
CA ALA A 48 1.43 1.04 -4.23
C ALA A 48 2.26 0.45 -5.37
N LEU A 49 3.28 1.17 -5.85
CA LEU A 49 4.18 0.67 -6.89
C LEU A 49 4.89 -0.61 -6.46
N ALA A 50 5.42 -0.67 -5.24
CA ALA A 50 6.05 -1.88 -4.72
C ALA A 50 5.09 -3.07 -4.70
N LEU A 51 3.84 -2.86 -4.27
CA LEU A 51 2.81 -3.90 -4.26
C LEU A 51 2.47 -4.38 -5.68
N TRP A 52 2.41 -3.47 -6.65
CA TRP A 52 2.18 -3.79 -8.06
C TRP A 52 3.32 -4.59 -8.69
N LEU A 53 4.56 -4.22 -8.38
CA LEU A 53 5.75 -4.95 -8.83
C LEU A 53 5.79 -6.37 -8.27
N CYS A 54 5.33 -6.56 -7.03
CA CYS A 54 5.29 -7.86 -6.36
C CYS A 54 3.93 -8.58 -6.47
N ARG A 55 3.04 -8.16 -7.38
CA ARG A 55 1.64 -8.64 -7.40
C ARG A 55 1.50 -10.16 -7.54
N GLU A 56 2.31 -10.81 -8.37
CA GLU A 56 2.23 -12.25 -8.65
C GLU A 56 2.67 -13.10 -7.44
N THR A 57 3.57 -12.58 -6.61
CA THR A 57 4.09 -13.28 -5.43
C THR A 57 3.40 -12.88 -4.14
N VAL A 58 2.89 -11.65 -4.04
CA VAL A 58 2.23 -11.09 -2.86
C VAL A 58 0.73 -10.96 -3.10
N TRP A 59 0.30 -10.02 -3.95
CA TRP A 59 -1.11 -9.63 -4.09
C TRP A 59 -2.05 -10.79 -4.44
N GLU A 60 -1.68 -11.60 -5.44
CA GLU A 60 -2.49 -12.73 -5.91
C GLU A 60 -2.59 -13.87 -4.89
N ARG A 61 -1.71 -13.89 -3.88
CA ARG A 61 -1.73 -14.88 -2.80
C ARG A 61 -2.50 -14.43 -1.57
N LEU A 62 -2.89 -13.16 -1.51
CA LEU A 62 -3.70 -12.62 -0.43
C LEU A 62 -5.14 -13.12 -0.55
N THR A 63 -5.78 -13.33 0.60
CA THR A 63 -7.22 -13.54 0.66
C THR A 63 -7.96 -12.26 0.24
N SER A 64 -9.21 -12.39 -0.21
CA SER A 64 -10.03 -11.23 -0.57
C SER A 64 -10.21 -10.23 0.59
N ALA A 65 -10.26 -10.71 1.84
CA ALA A 65 -10.33 -9.83 3.01
C ALA A 65 -9.05 -9.01 3.21
N GLN A 66 -7.88 -9.62 2.98
CA GLN A 66 -6.59 -8.93 3.06
C GLN A 66 -6.40 -7.93 1.91
N GLN A 67 -6.79 -8.29 0.69
CA GLN A 67 -6.82 -7.37 -0.44
C GLN A 67 -7.71 -6.16 -0.13
N GLN A 68 -8.92 -6.39 0.40
CA GLN A 68 -9.85 -5.33 0.79
C GLN A 68 -9.28 -4.43 1.89
N GLN A 69 -8.60 -5.00 2.90
CA GLN A 69 -7.94 -4.22 3.95
C GLN A 69 -6.90 -3.26 3.36
N ILE A 70 -6.02 -3.77 2.49
CA ILE A 70 -4.97 -2.97 1.86
C ILE A 70 -5.57 -1.89 0.94
N THR A 71 -6.55 -2.27 0.11
CA THR A 71 -7.26 -1.31 -0.75
C THR A 71 -7.94 -0.21 0.06
N CYS A 72 -8.56 -0.56 1.20
CA CYS A 72 -9.22 0.41 2.08
C CYS A 72 -8.21 1.44 2.60
N TRP A 73 -7.02 1.00 3.01
CA TRP A 73 -5.98 1.91 3.48
C TRP A 73 -5.50 2.85 2.36
N PHE A 74 -5.25 2.33 1.15
CA PHE A 74 -4.84 3.15 0.01
C PHE A 74 -5.91 4.13 -0.44
N ASN A 75 -7.19 3.76 -0.34
CA ASN A 75 -8.31 4.64 -0.72
C ASN A 75 -8.40 5.91 0.13
N GLN A 76 -7.69 6.00 1.27
CA GLN A 76 -7.62 7.22 2.07
C GLN A 76 -7.03 8.41 1.30
N VAL A 77 -6.17 8.18 0.29
CA VAL A 77 -5.60 9.29 -0.51
C VAL A 77 -6.65 10.03 -1.32
N ASN A 78 -7.81 9.41 -1.56
CA ASN A 78 -8.87 9.98 -2.36
C ASN A 78 -9.51 11.16 -1.61
N GLY A 79 -9.48 12.34 -2.24
CA GLY A 79 -10.08 13.55 -1.69
C GLY A 79 -9.22 14.34 -0.70
N LEU A 80 -8.00 13.88 -0.41
CA LEU A 80 -7.04 14.67 0.39
C LEU A 80 -6.45 15.82 -0.43
N GLN A 81 -6.21 16.94 0.24
CA GLN A 81 -5.51 18.07 -0.38
C GLN A 81 -4.00 17.79 -0.48
N THR A 82 -3.43 18.19 -1.60
CA THR A 82 -2.00 18.06 -1.92
C THR A 82 -1.38 19.42 -2.15
N VAL A 83 -0.06 19.49 -1.99
CA VAL A 83 0.71 20.68 -2.41
C VAL A 83 0.53 20.86 -3.93
N ASP A 84 0.42 22.12 -4.37
CA ASP A 84 0.17 22.44 -5.79
C ASP A 84 1.43 22.28 -6.65
N ASN A 85 1.82 21.03 -6.89
CA ASN A 85 2.97 20.64 -7.69
C ASN A 85 2.81 19.17 -8.15
N ASN A 86 3.91 18.44 -8.31
CA ASN A 86 3.89 17.02 -8.66
C ASN A 86 3.15 16.13 -7.64
N TRP A 87 2.79 16.64 -6.46
CA TRP A 87 2.01 15.88 -5.48
C TRP A 87 0.65 15.42 -6.00
N HIS A 88 0.09 16.12 -6.98
CA HIS A 88 -1.12 15.68 -7.68
C HIS A 88 -0.98 14.30 -8.36
N LEU A 89 0.25 13.89 -8.70
CA LEU A 89 0.51 12.60 -9.36
C LEU A 89 0.47 11.41 -8.38
N PHE A 90 0.69 11.62 -7.08
CA PHE A 90 0.76 10.51 -6.12
C PHE A 90 -0.61 9.84 -5.89
N PRO A 91 -1.71 10.56 -5.57
CA PRO A 91 -3.03 9.95 -5.46
C PRO A 91 -3.49 9.28 -6.77
N LEU A 92 -3.15 9.87 -7.92
CA LEU A 92 -3.46 9.29 -9.23
C LEU A 92 -2.72 7.96 -9.45
N THR A 93 -1.45 7.90 -9.07
CA THR A 93 -0.64 6.66 -9.15
C THR A 93 -1.25 5.57 -8.28
N VAL A 94 -1.61 5.89 -7.03
CA VAL A 94 -2.29 4.95 -6.14
C VAL A 94 -3.59 4.44 -6.76
N GLN A 95 -4.42 5.32 -7.30
CA GLN A 95 -5.68 4.94 -7.95
C GLN A 95 -5.48 4.01 -9.15
N PHE A 96 -4.49 4.30 -10.02
CA PHE A 96 -4.20 3.42 -11.16
C PHE A 96 -3.71 2.06 -10.73
N VAL A 97 -2.85 2.00 -9.72
CA VAL A 97 -2.37 0.72 -9.19
C VAL A 97 -3.52 -0.07 -8.54
N MET A 98 -4.33 0.54 -7.69
CA MET A 98 -5.47 -0.15 -7.04
C MET A 98 -6.45 -0.67 -8.09
N ARG A 99 -6.71 0.10 -9.15
CA ARG A 99 -7.54 -0.36 -10.28
C ARG A 99 -6.90 -1.54 -11.02
N ALA A 100 -5.59 -1.53 -11.24
CA ALA A 100 -4.89 -2.64 -11.89
C ALA A 100 -4.92 -3.92 -11.04
N LEU A 101 -4.79 -3.79 -9.72
CA LEU A 101 -4.75 -4.90 -8.78
C LEU A 101 -6.12 -5.53 -8.48
N ASN A 102 -7.17 -4.72 -8.39
CA ASN A 102 -8.54 -5.19 -8.11
C ASN A 102 -9.24 -5.78 -9.35
N GLY A 103 -8.62 -5.66 -10.53
CA GLY A 103 -9.25 -5.97 -11.81
C GLY A 103 -10.28 -4.93 -12.24
N SER A 104 -10.83 -5.09 -13.45
CA SER A 104 -11.80 -4.14 -14.03
C SER A 104 -13.19 -4.16 -13.38
N GLY A 105 -13.35 -4.85 -12.25
CA GLY A 105 -14.57 -4.85 -11.44
C GLY A 105 -14.53 -3.74 -10.40
N GLY A 106 -14.78 -2.50 -10.82
CA GLY A 106 -15.12 -1.44 -9.88
C GLY A 106 -16.41 -1.78 -9.14
N CYS A 107 -16.49 -1.42 -7.86
CA CYS A 107 -17.78 -1.06 -7.28
C CYS A 107 -18.42 0.07 -8.10
#